data_AF-A0A7S2GBS4-F1
#
_entry.id   AF-A0A7S2GBS4-F1
#
_cell.length_a   1.000
_cell.length_b   1.000
_cell.length_c   1.000
_cell.angle_alpha   90.00
_cell.angle_beta   90.00
_cell.angle_gamma   90.00
#
_symmetry.space_group_name_H-M   'P 1'
#
loop_
_entity.id
_entity.type
_entity.pdbx_description
1 polymer ?
#
loop_
_entity_poly.entity_id
_entity_poly.type
_entity_poly.pdbx_seq_one_letter_code
_entity_poly.pdbx_strand_id
1 'polypeptide(L)'
;EAPAVRAVVCTLPASAGFTLPEWMVDDTAASKPAVLDVVYKPPLTPLIKQAMETGCGYVLGSKMLLEQGVEQSAIWTGRRAPRADIAAALLANMEGQGGLGVVSQGLNR
;
A
#
# COMPACT_ATOMS: atom_id res chain seq x y z
N GLU A 1 12.49 -21.40 -16.80
CA GLU A 1 11.60 -20.23 -16.96
C GLU A 1 11.57 -19.45 -15.66
N ALA A 2 11.39 -18.12 -15.71
CA ALA A 2 11.21 -17.30 -14.52
C ALA A 2 9.83 -17.60 -13.88
N PRO A 3 9.70 -17.61 -12.55
CA PRO A 3 8.45 -17.94 -11.89
C PRO A 3 7.41 -16.83 -12.09
N ALA A 4 6.14 -17.18 -12.36
CA ALA A 4 5.08 -16.20 -12.45
C ALA A 4 4.72 -15.62 -11.07
N VAL A 5 5.15 -14.38 -10.78
CA VAL A 5 4.82 -13.67 -9.54
C VAL A 5 3.60 -12.78 -9.76
N ARG A 6 2.57 -12.98 -8.94
CA ARG A 6 1.31 -12.21 -9.02
C ARG A 6 1.21 -11.10 -7.97
N ALA A 7 1.95 -11.22 -6.88
CA ALA A 7 1.94 -10.25 -5.80
C ALA A 7 3.33 -10.12 -5.15
N VAL A 8 3.67 -8.90 -4.73
CA VAL A 8 4.84 -8.56 -3.93
C VAL A 8 4.36 -7.91 -2.65
N VAL A 9 4.77 -8.44 -1.50
CA VAL A 9 4.49 -7.85 -0.18
C VAL A 9 5.81 -7.46 0.45
N CYS A 10 6.07 -6.16 0.54
CA CYS A 10 7.29 -5.64 1.13
C CYS A 10 7.05 -5.34 2.61
N THR A 11 7.86 -5.95 3.47
CA THR A 11 7.90 -5.70 4.92
C THR A 11 9.21 -5.05 5.36
N LEU A 12 10.04 -4.65 4.40
CA LEU A 12 11.32 -3.99 4.67
C LEU A 12 11.06 -2.53 5.06
N PRO A 13 11.92 -1.92 5.90
CA PRO A 13 11.86 -0.47 6.09
C PRO A 13 12.14 0.22 4.75
N ALA A 14 11.55 1.41 4.55
CA ALA A 14 11.71 2.17 3.30
C ALA A 14 13.19 2.49 2.96
N SER A 15 14.07 2.51 3.96
CA SER A 15 15.51 2.72 3.80
C SER A 15 16.28 1.52 3.22
N ALA A 16 15.65 0.34 3.09
CA ALA A 16 16.32 -0.86 2.59
C ALA A 16 16.62 -0.81 1.08
N GLY A 17 16.00 0.11 0.33
CA GLY A 17 16.31 0.31 -1.08
C GLY A 17 15.98 -0.87 -1.99
N PHE A 18 14.94 -1.65 -1.65
CA PHE A 18 14.53 -2.79 -2.47
C PHE A 18 14.12 -2.35 -3.89
N THR A 19 14.56 -3.12 -4.88
CA THR A 19 14.24 -2.89 -6.30
C THR A 19 13.51 -4.11 -6.86
N LEU A 20 12.44 -3.87 -7.62
CA LEU A 20 11.73 -4.92 -8.34
C LEU A 20 12.66 -5.52 -9.41
N PRO A 21 12.84 -6.86 -9.46
CA PRO A 21 13.62 -7.49 -10.51
C PRO A 21 13.05 -7.20 -11.91
N GLU A 22 13.91 -6.92 -12.89
CA GLU A 22 13.49 -6.52 -14.25
C GLU A 22 12.51 -7.51 -14.88
N TRP A 23 12.80 -8.81 -14.78
CA TRP A 23 11.97 -9.89 -15.34
C TRP A 23 10.52 -9.90 -14.82
N MET A 24 10.23 -9.21 -13.72
CA MET A 24 8.90 -9.11 -13.11
C MET A 24 8.08 -7.95 -13.69
N VAL A 25 8.75 -6.94 -14.25
CA VAL A 25 8.14 -5.63 -14.57
C VAL A 25 8.45 -5.10 -15.96
N ASP A 26 9.37 -5.73 -16.69
CA ASP A 26 9.67 -5.41 -18.08
C ASP A 26 8.48 -5.69 -19.01
N ASP A 27 8.58 -5.22 -20.26
CA ASP A 27 7.50 -5.34 -21.24
C ASP A 27 7.29 -6.78 -21.75
N THR A 28 8.21 -7.70 -21.44
CA THR A 28 8.10 -9.12 -21.78
C THR A 28 7.38 -9.92 -20.71
N ALA A 29 7.17 -9.35 -19.52
CA ALA A 29 6.45 -9.99 -18.43
C ALA A 29 5.00 -10.29 -18.84
N ALA A 30 4.60 -11.55 -18.70
CA ALA A 30 3.24 -12.00 -19.03
C ALA A 30 2.14 -11.29 -18.21
N SER A 31 2.48 -10.83 -17.00
CA SER A 31 1.64 -9.94 -16.19
C SER A 31 2.48 -9.20 -15.16
N LYS A 32 2.10 -7.96 -14.83
CA LYS A 32 2.72 -7.18 -13.75
C LYS A 32 2.07 -7.53 -12.40
N PRO A 33 2.85 -7.68 -11.31
CA PRO A 33 2.31 -8.04 -10.01
C PRO A 33 1.53 -6.89 -9.37
N ALA A 34 0.69 -7.22 -8.38
CA ALA A 34 0.22 -6.24 -7.41
C ALA A 34 1.27 -6.04 -6.30
N VAL A 35 1.57 -4.80 -5.95
CA VAL A 35 2.61 -4.43 -4.99
C VAL A 35 1.97 -3.84 -3.73
N LEU A 36 2.11 -4.51 -2.60
CA LEU A 36 1.80 -3.97 -1.28
C LEU A 36 3.11 -3.61 -0.58
N ASP A 37 3.24 -2.34 -0.19
CA ASP A 37 4.26 -1.93 0.77
C ASP A 37 3.59 -1.65 2.11
N VAL A 38 3.96 -2.41 3.15
CA VAL A 38 3.34 -2.26 4.47
C VAL A 38 3.74 -0.96 5.15
N VAL A 39 4.81 -0.30 4.70
CA VAL A 39 5.21 1.01 5.19
C VAL A 39 4.15 2.04 4.78
N TYR A 40 3.62 2.75 5.77
CA TYR A 40 2.59 3.78 5.59
C TYR A 40 3.08 5.20 5.86
N LYS A 41 4.34 5.37 6.32
CA LYS A 41 4.99 6.66 6.61
C LYS A 41 6.44 6.66 6.11
N PRO A 42 6.80 7.49 5.10
CA PRO A 42 5.91 8.27 4.24
C PRO A 42 5.05 7.36 3.33
N PRO A 43 3.93 7.86 2.77
CA PRO A 43 3.04 7.04 1.94
C PRO A 43 3.63 6.68 0.56
N LEU A 44 4.47 7.54 -0.01
CA LEU A 44 5.18 7.28 -1.27
C LEU A 44 6.57 6.70 -1.00
N THR A 45 6.63 5.40 -0.75
CA THR A 45 7.92 4.69 -0.61
C THR A 45 8.61 4.53 -1.97
N PRO A 46 9.92 4.27 -2.00
CA PRO A 46 10.63 3.95 -3.24
C PRO A 46 10.01 2.79 -4.01
N LEU A 47 9.48 1.77 -3.32
CA LEU A 47 8.83 0.63 -3.98
C LEU A 47 7.47 1.01 -4.59
N ILE A 48 6.67 1.82 -3.91
CA ILE A 48 5.42 2.33 -4.50
C ILE A 48 5.70 3.17 -5.73
N LYS A 49 6.76 4.00 -5.73
CA LYS A 49 7.17 4.75 -6.92
C LYS A 49 7.55 3.82 -8.08
N GLN A 50 8.34 2.78 -7.83
CA GLN A 50 8.66 1.77 -8.84
C GLN A 50 7.39 1.09 -9.39
N ALA A 51 6.45 0.74 -8.52
CA ALA A 51 5.18 0.15 -8.94
C ALA A 51 4.37 1.10 -9.84
N MET A 52 4.34 2.40 -9.51
CA MET A 52 3.69 3.43 -10.34
C MET A 52 4.38 3.58 -11.71
N GLU A 53 5.72 3.69 -11.72
CA GLU A 53 6.53 3.88 -12.94
C GLU A 53 6.47 2.68 -13.87
N THR A 54 6.44 1.47 -13.31
CA THR A 54 6.33 0.23 -14.07
C THR A 54 4.89 -0.13 -14.43
N GLY A 55 3.89 0.58 -13.94
CA GLY A 55 2.47 0.27 -14.20
C GLY A 55 1.97 -0.97 -13.46
N CYS A 56 2.62 -1.38 -12.37
CA CYS A 56 2.10 -2.39 -11.46
C CYS A 56 0.85 -1.86 -10.73
N GLY A 57 -0.06 -2.77 -10.38
CA GLY A 57 -1.07 -2.47 -9.36
C GLY A 57 -0.37 -2.23 -8.02
N TYR A 58 -0.85 -1.29 -7.21
CA TYR A 58 -0.25 -1.05 -5.90
C TYR A 58 -1.28 -0.79 -4.80
N VAL A 59 -0.93 -1.16 -3.58
CA VAL A 59 -1.69 -0.91 -2.36
C VAL A 59 -0.76 -0.23 -1.36
N LEU A 60 -1.19 0.93 -0.86
CA LEU A 60 -0.45 1.67 0.15
C LEU A 60 -0.61 1.01 1.52
N GLY A 61 0.44 1.05 2.34
CA GLY A 61 0.37 0.59 3.73
C GLY A 61 -0.71 1.31 4.54
N SER A 62 -1.06 2.55 4.18
CA SER A 62 -2.15 3.31 4.82
C SER A 62 -3.52 2.65 4.63
N LYS A 63 -3.77 2.02 3.47
CA LYS A 63 -4.99 1.25 3.23
C LYS A 63 -5.01 0.01 4.11
N MET A 64 -3.90 -0.73 4.19
CA MET A 64 -3.76 -1.84 5.11
C MET A 64 -4.02 -1.41 6.58
N LEU A 65 -3.46 -0.27 7.00
CA LEU A 65 -3.66 0.30 8.33
C LEU A 65 -5.14 0.64 8.61
N LEU A 66 -5.86 1.17 7.63
CA LEU A 66 -7.30 1.41 7.74
C LEU A 66 -8.07 0.10 7.92
N GLU A 67 -7.89 -0.85 7.00
CA GLU A 67 -8.66 -2.10 7.01
C GLU A 67 -8.42 -2.88 8.32
N GLN A 68 -7.17 -2.99 8.77
CA GLN A 68 -6.89 -3.68 10.02
C GLN A 68 -7.51 -2.96 11.23
N GLY A 69 -7.50 -1.62 11.26
CA GLY A 69 -8.07 -0.85 12.36
C GLY A 69 -9.60 -0.96 12.43
N VAL A 70 -10.26 -1.05 11.26
CA VAL A 70 -11.70 -1.32 11.15
C VAL A 70 -12.03 -2.69 11.75
N GLU A 71 -11.32 -3.74 11.34
CA GLU A 71 -11.55 -5.09 11.85
C GLU A 71 -11.25 -5.19 13.36
N GLN A 72 -10.14 -4.59 13.83
CA GLN A 72 -9.80 -4.54 15.25
C GLN A 72 -10.90 -3.86 16.09
N SER A 73 -11.44 -2.73 15.61
CA SER A 73 -12.52 -2.02 16.29
C SER A 73 -13.78 -2.88 16.41
N ALA A 74 -14.14 -3.61 15.35
CA ALA A 74 -15.29 -4.51 15.37
C ALA A 74 -15.10 -5.67 16.36
N ILE A 75 -13.92 -6.31 16.33
CA ILE A 75 -13.58 -7.44 17.21
C ILE A 75 -13.62 -7.01 18.69
N TRP A 76 -12.99 -5.89 19.05
CA TRP A 76 -12.90 -5.47 20.45
C TRP A 76 -14.20 -4.95 21.03
N THR A 77 -15.02 -4.28 20.21
CA THR A 77 -16.25 -3.64 20.70
C THR A 77 -17.48 -4.52 20.54
N GLY A 78 -17.43 -5.56 19.71
CA GLY A 78 -18.58 -6.37 19.32
C GLY A 78 -19.64 -5.59 18.53
N ARG A 79 -19.30 -4.39 18.03
CA ARG A 79 -20.19 -3.51 17.27
C ARG A 79 -19.68 -3.33 15.85
N ARG A 80 -20.54 -2.85 14.95
CA ARG A 80 -20.09 -2.41 13.63
C ARG A 80 -19.06 -1.30 13.78
N ALA A 81 -17.88 -1.48 13.21
CA ALA A 81 -16.81 -0.49 13.28
C ALA A 81 -17.22 0.83 12.59
N PRO A 82 -16.93 1.99 13.20
CA PRO A 82 -17.21 3.30 12.62
C PRO A 82 -16.17 3.64 11.55
N ARG A 83 -16.22 2.92 10.41
CA ARG A 83 -15.21 2.99 9.34
C ARG A 83 -14.93 4.41 8.86
N ALA A 84 -15.97 5.23 8.70
CA ALA A 84 -15.82 6.62 8.25
C ALA A 84 -14.99 7.46 9.23
N ASP A 85 -15.24 7.31 10.53
CA ASP A 85 -14.51 8.03 11.57
C ASP A 85 -13.05 7.56 11.66
N ILE A 86 -12.81 6.25 11.51
CA ILE A 86 -11.45 5.68 11.47
C ILE A 86 -10.69 6.22 10.25
N ALA A 87 -11.33 6.26 9.07
CA ALA A 87 -10.72 6.81 7.87
C ALA A 87 -10.42 8.32 7.99
N ALA A 88 -11.35 9.09 8.57
CA ALA A 88 -11.13 10.52 8.83
C ALA A 88 -9.97 10.76 9.80
N ALA A 89 -9.90 9.98 10.89
CA ALA A 89 -8.80 10.03 11.84
C ALA A 89 -7.46 9.67 11.18
N LEU A 90 -7.44 8.65 10.31
CA LEU A 90 -6.24 8.26 9.56
C LEU A 90 -5.74 9.41 8.67
N LEU A 91 -6.64 10.00 7.87
CA LEU A 91 -6.30 11.08 6.95
C LEU A 91 -5.77 12.31 7.70
N ALA A 92 -6.45 12.75 8.76
CA ALA A 92 -6.01 13.87 9.59
C ALA A 92 -4.59 13.66 10.15
N ASN A 93 -4.24 12.43 10.52
CA ASN A 93 -2.91 12.08 11.03
C ASN A 93 -1.84 11.91 9.93
N MET A 94 -2.21 11.99 8.65
CA MET A 94 -1.31 11.91 7.49
C MET A 94 -1.06 13.27 6.82
N GLU A 95 -1.84 14.31 7.14
CA GLU A 95 -1.70 15.68 6.59
C GLU A 95 -0.30 16.29 6.78
N GLY A 96 0.38 15.95 7.88
CA GLY A 96 1.73 16.43 8.17
C GLY A 96 2.88 15.72 7.45
N GLN A 97 2.62 14.72 6.59
CA GLN A 97 3.65 13.79 6.10
C GLN A 97 3.97 13.86 4.60
N GLY A 98 3.29 14.75 3.87
CA GLY A 98 3.37 14.81 2.41
C GLY A 98 2.67 13.61 1.75
N GLY A 99 1.99 13.83 0.62
CA GLY A 99 1.30 12.75 -0.10
C GLY A 99 -0.13 12.45 0.35
N LEU A 100 -0.81 13.39 1.03
CA LEU A 100 -2.23 13.27 1.38
C LEU A 100 -3.11 12.95 0.16
N GLY A 101 -2.82 13.55 -0.99
CA GLY A 101 -3.54 13.27 -2.24
C GLY A 101 -3.39 11.82 -2.70
N VAL A 102 -2.20 11.24 -2.55
CA VAL A 102 -1.93 9.83 -2.89
C VAL A 102 -2.60 8.89 -1.90
N VAL A 103 -2.56 9.20 -0.61
CA VAL A 103 -3.28 8.43 0.42
C VAL A 103 -4.78 8.44 0.15
N SER A 104 -5.36 9.62 -0.07
CA SER A 104 -6.80 9.77 -0.34
C SER A 104 -7.22 9.00 -1.60
N GLN A 105 -6.45 9.08 -2.69
CA GLN A 105 -6.69 8.25 -3.87
C GLN A 105 -6.52 6.75 -3.59
N GLY A 106 -5.48 6.37 -2.84
CA GLY A 106 -5.17 4.97 -2.51
C GLY A 106 -6.20 4.32 -1.60
N LEU A 107 -6.89 5.07 -0.73
CA LEU A 107 -7.98 4.54 0.09
C LEU A 107 -9.22 4.21 -0.75
N ASN A 108 -9.46 4.97 -1.82
CA ASN A 108 -10.63 4.86 -2.70
C ASN A 108 -10.46 3.88 -3.88
N ARG A 109 -9.23 3.43 -4.16
CA ARG A 109 -8.92 2.36 -5.12
C ARG A 109 -9.09 0.99 -4.50
#